data_AF-A0A2H5ZE59-F1
#
_entry.id   AF-A0A2H5ZE59-F1
#
_cell.length_a   1.000
_cell.length_b   1.000
_cell.length_c   1.000
_cell.angle_alpha   90.00
_cell.angle_beta   90.00
_cell.angle_gamma   90.00
#
_symmetry.space_group_name_H-M   'P 1'
#
loop_
_entity.id
_entity.type
_entity.pdbx_description
1 polymer ?
#
loop_
_entity_poly.entity_id
_entity_poly.type
_entity_poly.pdbx_seq_one_letter_code
_entity_poly.pdbx_strand_id
1 'polypeptide(L)' 'MTAKHPLRQRFEEERRRAAFLAFLPAMGIGIIAADTWVSPWLGIPGGVVAGALGYAAVYWYESLMWRRHHGPWRG' A
#
# COMPACT_ATOMS: atom_id res chain seq x y z
N MET A 1 -18.68 -18.41 -13.63
CA MET A 1 -17.84 -17.28 -13.17
C MET A 1 -18.77 -16.13 -12.85
N THR A 2 -19.04 -15.87 -11.57
CA THR A 2 -19.90 -14.75 -11.16
C THR A 2 -19.13 -13.46 -11.38
N ALA A 3 -19.61 -12.58 -12.28
CA ALA A 3 -18.96 -11.31 -12.55
C ALA A 3 -18.86 -10.50 -11.24
N LYS A 4 -17.66 -10.01 -10.90
CA LYS A 4 -17.50 -9.11 -9.74
C LYS A 4 -18.34 -7.86 -9.96
N HIS A 5 -19.02 -7.40 -8.91
CA HIS A 5 -19.78 -6.16 -8.94
C HIS A 5 -18.90 -4.99 -9.44
N PRO A 6 -19.35 -4.15 -10.39
CA PRO A 6 -18.50 -3.13 -11.04
C PRO A 6 -17.88 -2.13 -10.05
N LEU A 7 -18.59 -1.77 -8.99
CA LEU A 7 -18.05 -0.91 -7.91
C LEU A 7 -16.87 -1.55 -7.18
N ARG A 8 -16.94 -2.86 -6.92
CA ARG A 8 -15.86 -3.60 -6.25
C ARG A 8 -14.61 -3.64 -7.10
N GLN A 9 -14.76 -3.83 -8.41
CA GLN A 9 -13.63 -3.86 -9.32
C GLN A 9 -12.89 -2.51 -9.36
N ARG A 10 -13.64 -1.41 -9.51
CA ARG A 10 -13.06 -0.05 -9.49
C ARG A 10 -12.32 0.24 -8.19
N PHE A 11 -12.94 -0.08 -7.05
CA PHE A 11 -12.29 0.09 -5.75
C PHE A 11 -11.01 -0.76 -5.61
N GLU A 12 -11.03 -2.03 -6.04
CA GLU A 12 -9.84 -2.89 -5.99
C GLU A 12 -8.69 -2.35 -6.86
N GLU A 13 -9.00 -1.72 -7.99
CA GLU A 13 -8.03 -1.06 -8.88
C GLU A 13 -7.49 0.24 -8.28
N GLU A 14 -8.36 1.14 -7.84
CA GLU A 14 -7.98 2.41 -7.21
C GLU A 14 -7.15 2.18 -5.94
N ARG A 15 -7.54 1.22 -5.10
CA ARG A 15 -6.77 0.87 -3.89
C ARG A 15 -5.38 0.36 -4.18
N ARG A 16 -5.24 -0.51 -5.17
CA ARG A 16 -3.91 -1.02 -5.57
C ARG A 16 -3.05 0.11 -6.11
N ARG A 17 -3.63 1.02 -6.89
CA ARG A 17 -2.94 2.20 -7.40
C ARG A 17 -2.51 3.12 -6.27
N ALA A 18 -3.40 3.45 -5.33
CA ALA A 18 -3.09 4.31 -4.19
C ALA A 18 -1.99 3.70 -3.30
N ALA A 19 -2.09 2.41 -2.97
CA ALA A 19 -1.08 1.71 -2.19
C ALA A 19 0.29 1.68 -2.92
N PHE A 20 0.30 1.47 -4.24
CA PHE A 20 1.53 1.54 -5.04
C PHE A 20 2.12 2.96 -5.08
N LEU A 21 1.29 3.99 -5.21
CA LEU A 21 1.76 5.38 -5.18
C LEU A 21 2.28 5.79 -3.80
N ALA A 22 1.80 5.18 -2.72
CA ALA A 22 2.32 5.38 -1.37
C ALA A 22 3.63 4.62 -1.12
N PHE A 23 3.81 3.46 -1.77
CA PHE A 23 5.04 2.68 -1.72
C PHE A 23 6.27 3.49 -2.17
N LEU A 24 6.16 4.22 -3.30
CA LEU A 24 7.29 4.91 -3.92
C LEU A 24 7.96 5.97 -3.00
N PRO A 25 7.24 6.95 -2.43
CA PRO A 25 7.83 7.93 -1.53
C PRO A 25 8.30 7.28 -0.21
N ALA A 26 7.55 6.31 0.33
CA ALA A 26 7.97 5.59 1.53
C ALA A 26 9.27 4.81 1.30
N MET A 27 9.43 4.19 0.13
CA MET A 27 10.67 3.55 -0.28
C MET A 27 11.81 4.56 -0.38
N GLY A 28 11.62 5.69 -1.06
CA GLY A 28 12.63 6.74 -1.15
C GLY A 28 13.10 7.23 0.23
N ILE A 29 12.16 7.49 1.14
CA ILE A 29 12.45 7.88 2.52
C ILE A 29 13.23 6.77 3.24
N GLY A 30 12.82 5.51 3.08
CA GLY A 30 13.49 4.36 3.69
C GLY A 30 14.92 4.16 3.19
N ILE A 31 15.18 4.40 1.90
CA ILE A 31 16.54 4.34 1.35
C ILE A 31 17.42 5.35 2.04
N ILE A 32 17.00 6.62 2.03
CA ILE A 32 17.78 7.72 2.61
C ILE A 32 18.00 7.47 4.10
N ALA A 33 16.95 7.11 4.83
CA ALA A 33 17.03 6.90 6.27
C ALA A 33 17.97 5.74 6.64
N ALA A 34 17.84 4.59 5.97
CA ALA A 34 18.66 3.41 6.27
C ALA A 34 20.13 3.61 5.84
N ASP A 35 20.36 4.21 4.67
CA ASP A 35 21.70 4.54 4.17
C ASP A 35 22.43 5.53 5.09
N THR A 36 21.72 6.58 5.53
CA THR A 36 22.32 7.67 6.31
C THR A 36 22.52 7.30 7.78
N TRP A 37 21.55 6.63 8.40
CA TRP A 37 21.52 6.50 9.87
C TRP A 37 21.79 5.08 10.39
N VAL A 38 21.73 4.06 9.52
CA VAL A 38 21.91 2.65 9.93
C VAL A 38 23.19 2.08 9.33
N SER A 39 23.25 2.00 8.00
CA SER A 39 24.42 1.54 7.26
C SER A 39 24.26 1.84 5.77
N PRO A 40 25.32 2.27 5.07
CA PRO A 40 25.25 2.51 3.62
C PRO A 40 24.83 1.27 2.80
N TRP A 41 25.11 0.07 3.29
CA TRP A 41 24.71 -1.18 2.63
C TRP A 41 23.21 -1.50 2.79
N LEU A 42 22.52 -0.80 3.69
CA LEU A 42 21.12 -1.05 4.03
C LEU A 42 20.15 -0.07 3.36
N GLY A 43 20.62 0.88 2.54
CA GLY A 43 19.75 1.80 1.81
C GLY A 43 18.64 1.08 1.04
N ILE A 44 19.01 0.25 0.04
CA ILE A 44 18.01 -0.47 -0.78
C ILE A 44 17.10 -1.38 0.08
N PRO A 45 17.63 -2.27 0.96
CA PRO A 45 16.79 -3.07 1.84
C PRO A 45 15.83 -2.25 2.72
N GLY A 46 16.32 -1.19 3.35
CA GLY A 46 15.53 -0.31 4.21
C GLY A 46 14.44 0.42 3.44
N GLY A 47 14.75 0.83 2.21
CA GLY A 47 13.77 1.34 1.25
C GLY A 47 12.65 0.35 0.96
N VAL A 48 12.98 -0.88 0.59
CA VAL A 48 11.97 -1.90 0.28
C VAL A 48 11.07 -2.18 1.48
N VAL A 49 11.64 -2.27 2.68
CA VAL A 49 10.87 -2.47 3.93
C VAL A 49 9.94 -1.28 4.19
N ALA A 50 10.44 -0.05 4.14
CA ALA A 50 9.63 1.15 4.37
C ALA A 50 8.51 1.30 3.31
N GLY A 51 8.85 1.04 2.05
CA GLY A 51 7.88 1.00 0.95
C GLY A 51 6.78 -0.02 1.20
N ALA A 52 7.15 -1.25 1.56
CA ALA A 52 6.18 -2.32 1.86
C ALA A 52 5.26 -1.96 3.04
N LEU A 53 5.79 -1.31 4.08
CA LEU A 53 4.99 -0.80 5.18
C LEU A 53 4.02 0.31 4.73
N GLY A 54 4.48 1.25 3.90
CA GLY A 54 3.63 2.29 3.32
C GLY A 54 2.50 1.71 2.46
N TYR A 55 2.82 0.75 1.59
CA TYR A 55 1.84 0.01 0.80
C TYR A 55 0.80 -0.66 1.70
N ALA A 56 1.26 -1.43 2.70
CA ALA A 56 0.40 -2.17 3.60
C ALA A 56 -0.52 -1.24 4.41
N ALA A 57 0.00 -0.11 4.90
CA ALA A 57 -0.77 0.86 5.65
C ALA A 57 -1.93 1.45 4.82
N VAL A 58 -1.65 1.90 3.59
CA VAL A 58 -2.69 2.46 2.70
C VAL A 58 -3.68 1.38 2.28
N TYR A 59 -3.17 0.21 1.87
CA TYR A 59 -4.03 -0.91 1.49
C TYR A 59 -4.99 -1.30 2.63
N TRP A 60 -4.47 -1.39 3.86
CA TRP A 60 -5.26 -1.70 5.04
C TRP A 60 -6.29 -0.61 5.35
N TYR A 61 -5.87 0.65 5.35
CA TYR A 61 -6.73 1.80 5.62
C TYR A 61 -7.93 1.84 4.67
N GLU A 62 -7.68 1.72 3.37
CA GLU A 62 -8.76 1.75 2.39
C GLU A 62 -9.68 0.55 2.51
N SER A 63 -9.12 -0.64 2.78
CA SER A 63 -9.90 -1.85 3.03
C SER A 63 -10.82 -1.69 4.25
N LEU A 64 -10.34 -1.03 5.30
CA LEU A 64 -11.12 -0.75 6.49
C LEU A 64 -12.21 0.29 6.22
N MET A 65 -11.89 1.36 5.49
CA MET A 65 -12.87 2.40 5.14
C MET A 65 -13.98 1.86 4.23
N TRP A 66 -13.65 1.00 3.27
CA TRP A 66 -14.66 0.29 2.48
C TRP A 66 -15.61 -0.51 3.37
N ARG A 67 -15.07 -1.33 4.28
CA ARG A 67 -15.88 -2.14 5.20
C ARG A 67 -16.80 -1.28 6.08
N ARG A 68 -16.34 -0.11 6.51
CA ARG A 68 -17.13 0.83 7.32
C ARG A 68 -18.29 1.44 6.54
N HIS A 69 -18.10 1.80 5.27
CA HIS A 69 -19.12 2.48 4.49
C HIS A 69 -20.03 1.54 3.71
N HIS A 70 -19.57 0.35 3.33
CA HIS A 70 -20.26 -0.53 2.38
C HIS A 70 -20.47 -1.96 2.94
N GLY A 71 -19.98 -2.24 4.15
CA GLY A 71 -20.10 -3.56 4.78
C GLY A 71 -19.08 -4.58 4.29
N PRO A 72 -19.19 -5.85 4.72
CA PRO A 72 -18.32 -6.91 4.24
C PRO A 72 -18.48 -7.12 2.73
N TRP A 73 -17.49 -7.77 2.10
CA TRP A 73 -17.42 -8.07 0.65
C TRP A 73 -18.51 -9.03 0.13
N ARG A 74 -19.74 -8.93 0.64
CA ARG A 74 -20.91 -9.69 0.23
C ARG A 74 -21.71 -8.85 -0.75
N GLY A 75 -21.44 -9.10 -2.02
CA GLY A 75 -22.26 -8.79 -3.18
C GLY A 75 -22.04 -9.92 -4.16
#